data_AF-A0AB39YGU5-F1
#
_entry.id   AF-A0AB39YGU5-F1
#
_cell.length_a   1.000
_cell.length_b   1.000
_cell.length_c   1.000
_cell.angle_alpha   90.00
_cell.angle_beta   90.00
_cell.angle_gamma   90.00
#
_symmetry.space_group_name_H-M   'P 1'
#
loop_
_entity.id
_entity.type
_entity.pdbx_description
1 polymer ?
#
loop_
_entity_poly.entity_id
_entity_poly.type
_entity_poly.pdbx_seq_one_letter_code
_entity_poly.pdbx_strand_id
1 'polypeptide(L)'
;MAPDGASPSGPVIARRLAAPLGISRVAVSKSPARLQERGHIRRTPSAADRRSVEVVITEAGEQDIDALLPRPLEREVELLADLGEDRAQVAAALARLAQVLQAQTQTAEPSPSREAGTVMSRERFIKLLPGERRPGRIPLPPPFQIKARTEDTEGRLSLLEVTLVRDIPRHTHHLDDEMIYVLEGELGVHFDGEDQTVPAGSFVLLPKGVPHALSRAADAPPRVLQISSPGGWECYLEDLAEAGPATSPDGSFTPATLNPIAARHGIQYEE
;
A
#
# COMPACT_ATOMS: atom_id res chain seq x y z
N MET A 1 -13.41 -36.80 0.42
CA MET A 1 -12.23 -36.66 1.29
C MET A 1 -11.80 -35.21 1.21
N ALA A 2 -12.28 -34.37 2.12
CA ALA A 2 -12.02 -32.93 2.11
C ALA A 2 -10.65 -32.63 2.74
N PRO A 3 -9.85 -31.67 2.22
CA PRO A 3 -8.69 -31.18 2.92
C PRO A 3 -9.09 -30.02 3.86
N ASP A 4 -8.51 -30.05 5.05
CA ASP A 4 -8.74 -29.18 6.20
C ASP A 4 -8.57 -27.68 5.91
N GLY A 5 -9.66 -26.93 6.11
CA GLY A 5 -9.65 -25.50 6.39
C GLY A 5 -9.51 -25.25 7.89
N ALA A 6 -8.35 -25.56 8.46
CA ALA A 6 -8.08 -25.29 9.87
C ALA A 6 -7.86 -23.78 10.08
N SER A 7 -8.84 -23.09 10.65
CA SER A 7 -8.61 -21.85 11.40
C SER A 7 -7.46 -22.07 12.38
N PRO A 8 -6.59 -21.08 12.65
CA PRO A 8 -5.45 -21.25 13.54
C PRO A 8 -5.94 -21.31 15.01
N SER A 9 -6.53 -22.43 15.40
CA SER A 9 -7.00 -22.72 16.76
C SER A 9 -5.88 -23.15 17.72
N GLY A 10 -4.63 -23.06 17.24
CA GLY A 10 -3.43 -23.32 18.05
C GLY A 10 -2.96 -22.08 18.83
N PRO A 11 -2.26 -22.25 19.95
CA PRO A 11 -1.72 -21.13 20.72
C PRO A 11 -0.76 -20.28 19.88
N VAL A 12 -1.02 -18.97 19.80
CA VAL A 12 -0.17 -18.02 19.06
C VAL A 12 0.54 -17.11 20.05
N ILE A 13 1.83 -16.83 19.81
CA ILE A 13 2.59 -15.89 20.64
C ILE A 13 2.03 -14.48 20.40
N ALA A 14 1.60 -13.78 21.46
CA ALA A 14 0.96 -12.46 21.38
C ALA A 14 1.70 -11.44 20.49
N ARG A 15 3.05 -11.43 20.54
CA ARG A 15 3.88 -10.52 19.71
C ARG A 15 3.73 -10.75 18.20
N ARG A 16 3.30 -11.95 17.78
CA ARG A 16 3.11 -12.34 16.38
C ARG A 16 1.75 -11.90 15.82
N LEU A 17 0.78 -11.57 16.68
CA LEU A 17 -0.54 -11.06 16.27
C LEU A 17 -0.49 -9.58 15.84
N ALA A 18 0.55 -8.84 16.23
CA ALA A 18 0.65 -7.40 16.03
C ALA A 18 1.03 -6.99 14.59
N ALA A 19 1.89 -7.76 13.93
CA ALA A 19 2.46 -7.40 12.63
C ALA A 19 1.46 -7.54 11.45
N PRO A 20 0.57 -8.55 11.41
CA PRO A 20 -0.38 -8.70 10.30
C PRO A 20 -1.61 -7.76 10.36
N LEU A 21 -1.95 -7.23 11.53
CA LEU A 21 -3.23 -6.53 11.77
C LEU A 21 -3.14 -4.99 11.72
N GLY A 22 -1.96 -4.40 11.49
CA GLY A 22 -1.80 -2.94 11.41
C GLY A 22 -2.08 -2.16 12.70
N ILE A 23 -2.20 -2.84 13.84
CA ILE A 23 -2.54 -2.23 15.14
C ILE A 23 -1.27 -1.63 15.79
N SER A 24 -1.36 -0.39 16.30
CA SER A 24 -0.23 0.27 16.99
C SER A 24 0.26 -0.51 18.21
N ARG A 25 1.56 -0.48 18.52
CA ARG A 25 2.13 -1.19 19.69
C ARG A 25 1.45 -0.85 21.02
N VAL A 26 0.90 0.35 21.15
CA VAL A 26 0.18 0.82 22.35
C VAL A 26 -1.24 0.25 22.42
N ALA A 27 -1.91 0.10 21.27
CA ALA A 27 -3.17 -0.63 21.21
C ALA A 27 -2.94 -2.15 21.43
N VAL A 28 -1.86 -2.71 20.89
CA VAL A 28 -1.46 -4.12 21.11
C VAL A 28 -1.13 -4.43 22.58
N SER A 29 -0.68 -3.48 23.40
CA SER A 29 -0.39 -3.75 24.81
C SER A 29 -1.63 -3.69 25.72
N LYS A 30 -2.60 -2.83 25.39
CA LYS A 30 -3.86 -2.68 26.17
C LYS A 30 -4.96 -3.64 25.72
N SER A 31 -5.02 -3.99 24.43
CA SER A 31 -6.10 -4.81 23.86
C SER A 31 -6.11 -6.25 24.39
N PRO A 32 -4.98 -6.99 24.51
CA PRO A 32 -5.01 -8.36 25.03
C PRO A 32 -5.41 -8.44 26.50
N ALA A 33 -5.08 -7.45 27.32
CA ALA A 33 -5.54 -7.40 28.71
C ALA A 33 -7.06 -7.26 28.78
N ARG A 34 -7.63 -6.32 28.01
CA ARG A 34 -9.08 -6.11 27.93
C ARG A 34 -9.84 -7.29 27.31
N LEU A 35 -9.29 -7.90 26.26
CA LEU A 35 -9.88 -9.07 25.63
C LEU A 35 -9.86 -10.29 26.57
N GLN A 36 -8.83 -10.42 27.42
CA GLN A 36 -8.80 -11.44 28.45
C GLN A 36 -9.79 -11.13 29.59
N GLU A 37 -9.86 -9.87 30.05
CA GLU A 37 -10.84 -9.42 31.05
C GLU A 37 -12.28 -9.64 30.60
N ARG A 38 -12.56 -9.45 29.31
CA ARG A 38 -13.86 -9.71 28.68
C ARG A 38 -14.08 -11.17 28.27
N GLY A 39 -13.08 -12.03 28.50
CA GLY A 39 -13.20 -13.47 28.29
C GLY A 39 -13.06 -13.94 26.84
N HIS A 40 -12.64 -13.10 25.89
CA HIS A 40 -12.48 -13.46 24.47
C HIS A 40 -11.14 -14.14 24.15
N ILE A 41 -10.13 -14.00 25.01
CA ILE A 41 -8.86 -14.70 24.88
C ILE A 41 -8.38 -15.27 26.22
N ARG A 42 -7.64 -16.37 26.17
CA ARG A 42 -6.88 -16.93 27.29
C ARG A 42 -5.40 -16.72 27.07
N ARG A 43 -4.67 -16.36 28.12
CA ARG A 43 -3.22 -16.16 28.09
C ARG A 43 -2.53 -17.11 29.05
N THR A 44 -1.58 -17.89 28.55
CA THR A 44 -0.76 -18.82 29.35
C THR A 44 0.72 -18.48 29.14
N PRO A 45 1.54 -18.43 30.20
CA PRO A 45 2.99 -18.34 30.04
C PRO A 45 3.48 -19.52 29.21
N SER A 46 4.28 -19.26 28.18
CA SER A 46 4.79 -20.36 27.37
C SER A 46 5.77 -21.21 28.17
N ALA A 47 5.62 -22.53 28.09
CA ALA A 47 6.54 -23.47 28.74
C ALA A 47 7.95 -23.45 28.11
N ALA A 48 8.07 -23.01 26.85
CA ALA A 48 9.33 -23.00 26.09
C ALA A 48 10.16 -21.72 26.27
N ASP A 49 9.53 -20.59 26.56
CA ASP A 49 10.20 -19.29 26.77
C ASP A 49 9.42 -18.47 27.81
N ARG A 50 10.02 -18.27 28.99
CA ARG A 50 9.42 -17.53 30.12
C ARG A 50 9.14 -16.06 29.82
N ARG A 51 9.66 -15.51 28.72
CA ARG A 51 9.37 -14.13 28.27
C ARG A 51 8.23 -14.05 27.26
N SER A 52 7.64 -15.18 26.89
CA SER A 52 6.57 -15.26 25.90
C SER A 52 5.25 -15.75 26.52
N VAL A 53 4.15 -15.28 25.96
CA VAL A 53 2.79 -15.62 26.39
C VAL A 53 2.06 -16.19 25.19
N GLU A 54 1.55 -17.39 25.36
CA GLU A 54 0.65 -18.06 24.44
C GLU A 54 -0.75 -17.47 24.61
N VAL A 55 -1.38 -17.17 23.48
CA VAL A 55 -2.73 -16.61 23.41
C VAL A 55 -3.60 -17.57 22.64
N VAL A 56 -4.76 -17.90 23.20
CA VAL A 56 -5.77 -18.76 22.59
C VAL A 56 -7.09 -17.99 22.59
N ILE A 57 -7.78 -17.93 21.45
CA ILE A 57 -9.13 -17.35 21.37
C ILE A 57 -10.08 -18.30 22.11
N THR A 58 -10.95 -17.77 22.95
CA THR A 58 -11.96 -18.59 23.63
C THR A 58 -13.17 -18.82 22.73
N GLU A 59 -14.02 -19.77 23.07
CA GLU A 59 -15.29 -19.99 22.37
C GLU A 59 -16.15 -18.71 22.29
N ALA A 60 -16.21 -17.92 23.36
CA ALA A 60 -16.88 -16.62 23.37
C ALA A 60 -16.21 -15.58 22.46
N GLY A 61 -14.87 -15.64 22.32
CA GLY A 61 -14.14 -14.81 21.36
C GLY A 61 -14.41 -15.20 19.91
N GLU A 62 -14.52 -16.50 19.62
CA GLU A 62 -14.86 -17.02 18.29
C GLU A 62 -16.29 -16.63 17.89
N GLN A 63 -17.25 -16.75 18.81
CA GLN A 63 -18.65 -16.35 18.59
C GLN A 63 -18.79 -14.86 18.28
N ASP A 64 -18.09 -13.99 19.00
CA ASP A 64 -18.12 -12.55 18.75
C ASP A 64 -17.42 -12.18 17.43
N ILE A 65 -16.36 -12.90 17.05
CA ILE A 65 -15.71 -12.72 15.75
C ILE A 65 -16.67 -13.11 14.62
N ASP A 66 -17.34 -14.26 14.72
CA ASP A 66 -18.33 -14.71 13.73
C ASP A 66 -19.55 -13.76 13.67
N ALA A 67 -19.89 -13.06 14.76
CA ALA A 67 -20.96 -12.07 14.80
C ALA A 67 -20.57 -10.69 14.24
N LEU A 68 -19.32 -10.26 14.44
CA LEU A 68 -18.80 -8.95 13.97
C LEU A 68 -18.28 -9.00 12.54
N LEU A 69 -17.80 -10.16 12.11
CA LEU A 69 -17.37 -10.47 10.76
C LEU A 69 -18.29 -11.58 10.24
N PRO A 70 -19.54 -11.27 9.83
CA PRO A 70 -20.37 -12.26 9.17
C PRO A 70 -19.53 -12.85 8.04
N ARG A 71 -19.34 -14.17 8.08
CA ARG A 71 -18.47 -14.86 7.12
C ARG A 71 -18.87 -14.37 5.72
N PRO A 72 -17.91 -13.96 4.86
CA PRO A 72 -18.17 -13.40 3.54
C PRO A 72 -19.07 -14.27 2.64
N LEU A 73 -19.39 -15.49 3.06
CA LEU A 73 -20.19 -16.45 2.34
C LEU A 73 -21.54 -15.89 1.85
N GLU A 74 -22.21 -15.01 2.60
CA GLU A 74 -23.48 -14.43 2.12
C GLU A 74 -23.27 -13.42 0.99
N ARG A 75 -22.28 -12.52 1.11
CA ARG A 75 -21.90 -11.58 0.04
C ARG A 75 -21.27 -12.27 -1.17
N GLU A 76 -20.49 -13.32 -0.95
CA GLU A 76 -19.88 -14.14 -2.01
C GLU A 76 -20.93 -14.97 -2.74
N VAL A 77 -21.95 -15.47 -2.03
CA VAL A 77 -23.09 -16.15 -2.65
C VAL A 77 -23.95 -15.17 -3.46
N GLU A 78 -24.18 -13.95 -2.97
CA GLU A 78 -24.85 -12.88 -3.74
C GLU A 78 -24.06 -12.48 -4.99
N LEU A 79 -22.76 -12.21 -4.86
CA LEU A 79 -21.89 -11.85 -5.99
C LEU A 79 -21.81 -12.92 -7.08
N LEU A 80 -21.97 -14.20 -6.72
CA LEU A 80 -21.97 -15.32 -7.65
C LEU A 80 -23.38 -15.73 -8.12
N ALA A 81 -24.45 -15.18 -7.53
CA ALA A 81 -25.82 -15.51 -7.88
C ALA A 81 -26.21 -14.91 -9.25
N ASP A 82 -25.72 -13.71 -9.56
CA ASP A 82 -25.99 -13.01 -10.83
C ASP A 82 -25.30 -13.63 -12.05
N LEU A 83 -24.39 -14.59 -11.82
CA LEU A 83 -23.71 -15.31 -12.91
C LEU A 83 -24.58 -16.38 -13.57
N GLY A 84 -25.74 -16.73 -13.01
CA GLY A 84 -26.66 -17.70 -13.62
C GLY A 84 -25.98 -19.02 -14.00
N GLU A 85 -26.13 -19.43 -15.27
CA GLU A 85 -25.54 -20.66 -15.82
C GLU A 85 -24.00 -20.63 -15.87
N ASP A 86 -23.40 -19.44 -15.94
CA ASP A 86 -21.94 -19.26 -16.04
C ASP A 86 -21.21 -19.46 -14.70
N ARG A 87 -21.95 -19.51 -13.59
CA ARG A 87 -21.41 -19.62 -12.22
C ARG A 87 -20.42 -20.79 -12.08
N ALA A 88 -20.76 -21.95 -12.63
CA ALA A 88 -19.92 -23.14 -12.53
C ALA A 88 -18.60 -22.98 -13.30
N GLN A 89 -18.65 -22.34 -14.47
CA GLN A 89 -17.48 -22.10 -15.31
C GLN A 89 -16.55 -21.06 -14.68
N VAL A 90 -17.10 -19.96 -14.16
CA VAL A 90 -16.33 -18.91 -13.48
C VAL A 90 -15.68 -19.46 -12.21
N ALA A 91 -16.42 -20.20 -11.40
CA ALA A 91 -15.87 -20.83 -10.19
C ALA A 91 -14.73 -21.81 -10.51
N ALA A 92 -14.87 -22.61 -11.57
CA ALA A 92 -13.83 -23.52 -12.02
C ALA A 92 -12.57 -22.79 -12.52
N ALA A 93 -12.75 -21.68 -13.24
CA ALA A 93 -11.64 -20.85 -13.72
C ALA A 93 -10.87 -20.18 -12.55
N LEU A 94 -11.59 -19.62 -11.58
CA LEU A 94 -11.00 -19.03 -10.37
C LEU A 94 -10.29 -20.07 -9.50
N ALA A 95 -10.88 -21.26 -9.32
CA ALA A 95 -10.23 -22.36 -8.60
C ALA A 95 -8.93 -22.79 -9.29
N ARG A 96 -8.92 -22.84 -10.62
CA ARG A 96 -7.72 -23.17 -11.40
C ARG A 96 -6.65 -22.09 -11.29
N LEU A 97 -7.04 -20.82 -11.33
CA LEU A 97 -6.13 -19.70 -11.12
C LEU A 97 -5.50 -19.75 -9.72
N ALA A 98 -6.31 -19.99 -8.68
CA ALA A 98 -5.83 -20.14 -7.31
C ALA A 98 -4.82 -21.29 -7.18
N GLN A 99 -5.08 -22.44 -7.82
CA GLN A 99 -4.14 -23.56 -7.85
C GLN A 99 -2.82 -23.21 -8.55
N VAL A 100 -2.86 -22.47 -9.67
CA VAL A 100 -1.65 -22.02 -10.37
C VAL A 100 -0.83 -21.08 -9.49
N LEU A 101 -1.49 -20.11 -8.84
CA LEU A 101 -0.82 -19.17 -7.91
C LEU A 101 -0.20 -19.89 -6.71
N GLN A 102 -0.92 -20.86 -6.12
CA GLN A 102 -0.42 -21.69 -5.03
C GLN A 102 0.75 -22.58 -5.46
N ALA A 103 0.70 -23.16 -6.66
CA ALA A 103 1.78 -23.97 -7.20
C ALA A 103 3.05 -23.14 -7.42
N GLN A 104 2.94 -21.89 -7.89
CA GLN A 104 4.08 -20.99 -8.02
C GLN A 104 4.66 -20.57 -6.66
N THR A 105 3.81 -20.50 -5.63
CA THR A 105 4.25 -20.20 -4.26
C THR A 105 4.93 -21.42 -3.60
N GLN A 106 4.61 -22.65 -4.03
CA GLN A 106 5.20 -23.90 -3.51
C GLN A 106 6.47 -24.34 -4.26
N THR A 107 6.68 -23.89 -5.50
CA THR A 107 7.96 -24.07 -6.21
C THR A 107 9.06 -23.12 -5.74
N ALA A 108 8.69 -22.07 -4.98
CA ALA A 108 9.64 -21.34 -4.16
C ALA A 108 9.94 -22.19 -2.93
N GLU A 109 11.18 -22.67 -2.79
CA GLU A 109 11.60 -23.46 -1.64
C GLU A 109 11.20 -22.78 -0.31
N PRO A 110 10.78 -23.54 0.71
CA PRO A 110 10.44 -22.97 2.01
C PRO A 110 11.69 -22.33 2.62
N SER A 111 11.66 -21.01 2.79
CA SER A 111 12.73 -20.25 3.44
C SER A 111 13.00 -20.79 4.86
N PRO A 112 14.27 -21.02 5.25
CA PRO A 112 14.61 -21.58 6.55
C PRO A 112 14.21 -20.62 7.67
N SER A 113 13.20 -21.04 8.43
CA SER A 113 12.64 -20.28 9.54
C SER A 113 13.60 -20.23 10.73
N ARG A 114 14.20 -19.05 10.96
CA ARG A 114 14.42 -18.34 12.25
C ARG A 114 15.59 -17.36 12.23
N GLU A 115 16.48 -17.40 11.23
CA GLU A 115 17.48 -16.34 10.98
C GLU A 115 16.99 -15.27 9.98
N ALA A 116 16.03 -15.61 9.12
CA ALA A 116 15.53 -14.74 8.04
C ALA A 116 14.89 -13.41 8.50
N GLY A 117 14.35 -13.30 9.72
CA GLY A 117 13.79 -12.03 10.21
C GLY A 117 14.84 -10.92 10.40
N THR A 118 16.08 -11.30 10.69
CA THR A 118 17.22 -10.39 10.82
C THR A 118 17.89 -10.13 9.46
N VAL A 119 17.81 -11.08 8.54
CA VAL A 119 18.39 -10.97 7.18
C VAL A 119 17.49 -10.13 6.27
N MET A 120 16.17 -10.38 6.24
CA MET A 120 15.19 -9.59 5.46
C MET A 120 15.11 -8.12 5.89
N SER A 121 15.38 -7.81 7.16
CA SER A 121 15.41 -6.41 7.64
C SER A 121 16.70 -5.69 7.27
N ARG A 122 17.83 -6.40 7.11
CA ARG A 122 19.07 -5.85 6.56
C ARG A 122 19.00 -5.66 5.04
N GLU A 123 18.34 -6.56 4.33
CA GLU A 123 18.18 -6.47 2.86
C GLU A 123 17.31 -5.29 2.41
N ARG A 124 16.43 -4.79 3.27
CA ARG A 124 15.63 -3.57 3.02
C ARG A 124 16.19 -2.30 3.67
N PHE A 125 17.38 -2.37 4.27
CA PHE A 125 18.03 -1.17 4.79
C PHE A 125 18.58 -0.35 3.62
N ILE A 126 17.87 0.74 3.30
CA ILE A 126 18.27 1.68 2.26
C ILE A 126 18.87 2.90 2.95
N LYS A 127 20.13 3.20 2.62
CA LYS A 127 20.81 4.42 3.03
C LYS A 127 21.15 5.23 1.78
N LEU A 128 20.62 6.44 1.71
CA LEU A 128 20.95 7.43 0.68
C LEU A 128 21.51 8.66 1.39
N LEU A 129 22.65 9.15 0.93
CA LEU A 129 23.21 10.44 1.31
C LEU A 129 22.48 11.57 0.55
N PRO A 130 22.68 12.85 0.93
CA PRO A 130 22.10 13.97 0.20
C PRO A 130 22.43 13.92 -1.30
N GLY A 131 21.41 14.08 -2.15
CA GLY A 131 21.52 13.98 -3.61
C GLY A 131 21.57 12.55 -4.17
N GLU A 132 21.71 11.52 -3.34
CA GLU A 132 21.63 10.14 -3.80
C GLU A 132 20.17 9.71 -4.03
N ARG A 133 20.00 8.75 -4.93
CA ARG A 133 18.71 8.21 -5.35
C ARG A 133 18.80 6.71 -5.52
N ARG A 134 17.67 6.02 -5.31
CA ARG A 134 17.52 4.64 -5.74
C ARG A 134 17.39 4.58 -7.26
N PRO A 135 17.96 3.56 -7.91
CA PRO A 135 17.68 3.30 -9.31
C PRO A 135 16.24 2.80 -9.48
N GLY A 136 15.55 3.31 -10.50
CA GLY A 136 14.30 2.78 -11.02
C GLY A 136 14.54 1.68 -12.06
N ARG A 137 13.48 1.19 -12.71
CA ARG A 137 13.54 0.33 -13.91
C ARG A 137 14.25 1.04 -15.05
N ILE A 138 13.99 2.34 -15.21
CA ILE A 138 14.66 3.22 -16.15
C ILE A 138 15.10 4.53 -15.48
N PRO A 139 16.09 5.27 -16.04
CA PRO A 139 16.46 6.56 -15.51
C PRO A 139 15.32 7.58 -15.63
N LEU A 140 14.92 8.18 -14.50
CA LEU A 140 14.01 9.33 -14.51
C LEU A 140 14.77 10.66 -14.71
N PRO A 141 14.11 11.68 -15.29
CA PRO A 141 14.66 13.02 -15.42
C PRO A 141 15.12 13.60 -14.07
N PRO A 142 16.10 14.53 -14.06
CA PRO A 142 16.68 15.07 -12.82
C PRO A 142 15.70 15.62 -11.77
N PRO A 143 14.54 16.20 -12.13
CA PRO A 143 13.57 16.64 -11.13
C PRO A 143 12.96 15.51 -10.28
N PHE A 144 13.05 14.24 -10.70
CA PHE A 144 12.48 13.10 -9.98
C PHE A 144 13.58 12.22 -9.39
N GLN A 145 13.59 12.08 -8.07
CA GLN A 145 14.61 11.37 -7.32
C GLN A 145 13.96 10.28 -6.47
N ILE A 146 13.97 9.04 -6.96
CA ILE A 146 13.41 7.90 -6.23
C ILE A 146 14.20 7.69 -4.93
N LYS A 147 13.50 7.57 -3.79
CA LYS A 147 14.10 7.24 -2.49
C LYS A 147 13.69 5.86 -2.00
N ALA A 148 12.44 5.48 -2.24
CA ALA A 148 11.92 4.15 -2.02
C ALA A 148 10.90 3.80 -3.11
N ARG A 149 11.05 2.62 -3.71
CA ARG A 149 10.08 2.08 -4.68
C ARG A 149 8.99 1.29 -3.96
N THR A 150 7.90 1.03 -4.67
CA THR A 150 6.82 0.16 -4.23
C THR A 150 7.35 -1.23 -3.84
N GLU A 151 8.32 -1.80 -4.58
CA GLU A 151 8.90 -3.10 -4.21
C GLU A 151 9.74 -3.03 -2.93
N ASP A 152 10.40 -1.90 -2.67
CA ASP A 152 11.21 -1.72 -1.46
C ASP A 152 10.33 -1.73 -0.20
N THR A 153 9.05 -1.39 -0.34
CA THR A 153 8.09 -1.29 0.77
C THR A 153 7.02 -2.38 0.78
N GLU A 154 7.13 -3.37 -0.13
CA GLU A 154 6.13 -4.41 -0.36
C GLU A 154 4.75 -3.83 -0.72
N GLY A 155 4.72 -2.84 -1.60
CA GLY A 155 3.50 -2.20 -2.09
C GLY A 155 2.89 -1.15 -1.16
N ARG A 156 3.44 -0.94 0.04
CA ARG A 156 2.82 -0.08 1.06
C ARG A 156 2.90 1.41 0.70
N LEU A 157 4.04 1.84 0.18
CA LEU A 157 4.25 3.20 -0.29
C LEU A 157 5.38 3.31 -1.31
N SER A 158 5.35 4.37 -2.08
CA SER A 158 6.49 4.86 -2.85
C SER A 158 6.87 6.25 -2.37
N LEU A 159 8.17 6.58 -2.42
CA LEU A 159 8.69 7.87 -1.96
C LEU A 159 9.67 8.45 -2.97
N LEU A 160 9.36 9.65 -3.44
CA LEU A 160 10.22 10.42 -4.33
C LEU A 160 10.50 11.79 -3.71
N GLU A 161 11.73 12.28 -3.88
CA GLU A 161 12.03 13.69 -3.77
C GLU A 161 11.82 14.32 -5.15
N VAL A 162 11.00 15.36 -5.23
CA VAL A 162 10.56 15.97 -6.48
C VAL A 162 10.84 17.47 -6.46
N THR A 163 11.46 17.98 -7.53
CA THR A 163 11.51 19.41 -7.82
C THR A 163 10.39 19.73 -8.81
N LEU A 164 9.39 20.49 -8.40
CA LEU A 164 8.22 20.79 -9.23
C LEU A 164 8.58 21.88 -10.27
N VAL A 165 9.21 21.50 -11.37
CA VAL A 165 9.65 22.42 -12.44
C VAL A 165 8.52 22.81 -13.40
N ARG A 166 7.40 22.10 -13.36
CA ARG A 166 6.20 22.32 -14.16
C ARG A 166 4.99 22.07 -13.28
N ASP A 167 3.94 22.85 -13.47
CA ASP A 167 2.69 22.66 -12.76
C ASP A 167 2.05 21.33 -13.20
N ILE A 168 1.41 20.64 -12.27
CA ILE A 168 0.70 19.39 -12.49
C ILE A 168 -0.79 19.75 -12.61
N PRO A 169 -1.41 19.53 -13.80
CA PRO A 169 -2.82 19.85 -14.02
C PRO A 169 -3.73 19.12 -13.04
N ARG A 170 -5.00 19.56 -12.98
CA ARG A 170 -6.01 18.94 -12.13
C ARG A 170 -6.16 17.45 -12.48
N HIS A 171 -6.01 16.60 -11.46
CA HIS A 171 -6.07 15.15 -11.62
C HIS A 171 -6.60 14.47 -10.35
N THR A 172 -6.98 13.20 -10.51
CA THR A 172 -7.49 12.35 -9.44
C THR A 172 -6.70 11.06 -9.40
N HIS A 173 -6.24 10.69 -8.21
CA HIS A 173 -5.73 9.36 -7.89
C HIS A 173 -6.89 8.48 -7.40
N HIS A 174 -7.11 7.33 -8.03
CA HIS A 174 -8.20 6.41 -7.69
C HIS A 174 -7.76 5.27 -6.75
N LEU A 175 -6.45 5.03 -6.66
CA LEU A 175 -5.88 3.90 -5.92
C LEU A 175 -5.16 4.33 -4.65
N ASP A 176 -4.46 5.45 -4.71
CA ASP A 176 -3.52 5.91 -3.69
C ASP A 176 -3.86 7.29 -3.14
N ASP A 177 -3.60 7.47 -1.84
CA ASP A 177 -3.52 8.81 -1.25
C ASP A 177 -2.16 9.41 -1.60
N GLU A 178 -2.15 10.68 -2.02
CA GLU A 178 -0.93 11.45 -2.22
C GLU A 178 -0.65 12.30 -0.97
N MET A 179 0.60 12.30 -0.52
CA MET A 179 1.06 13.05 0.63
C MET A 179 2.32 13.83 0.24
N ILE A 180 2.33 15.12 0.55
CA ILE A 180 3.44 16.00 0.17
C ILE A 180 3.99 16.69 1.40
N TYR A 181 5.31 16.61 1.57
CA TYR A 181 6.05 17.39 2.56
C TYR A 181 6.98 18.37 1.83
N VAL A 182 6.82 19.67 2.08
CA VAL A 182 7.61 20.70 1.39
C VAL A 182 8.98 20.85 2.05
N LEU A 183 10.04 20.61 1.29
CA LEU A 183 11.43 20.72 1.75
C LEU A 183 11.97 22.13 1.55
N GLU A 184 11.65 22.76 0.41
CA GLU A 184 12.17 24.07 0.01
C GLU A 184 11.15 24.79 -0.87
N GLY A 185 11.08 26.12 -0.76
CA GLY A 185 10.16 26.95 -1.53
C GLY A 185 8.71 26.89 -1.02
N GLU A 186 7.79 27.21 -1.91
CA GLU A 186 6.35 27.25 -1.65
C GLU A 186 5.61 26.46 -2.74
N LEU A 187 4.82 25.48 -2.31
CA LEU A 187 3.98 24.67 -3.18
C LEU A 187 2.58 25.30 -3.26
N GLY A 188 2.09 25.53 -4.46
CA GLY A 188 0.67 25.81 -4.68
C GLY A 188 -0.12 24.52 -4.74
N VAL A 189 -1.23 24.45 -4.02
CA VAL A 189 -2.15 23.31 -4.01
C VAL A 189 -3.56 23.83 -4.25
N HIS A 190 -4.20 23.34 -5.31
CA HIS A 190 -5.63 23.51 -5.50
C HIS A 190 -6.35 22.27 -4.98
N PHE A 191 -7.16 22.41 -3.93
CA PHE A 191 -7.88 21.31 -3.30
C PHE A 191 -9.25 21.78 -2.83
N ASP A 192 -10.30 21.02 -3.13
CA ASP A 192 -11.69 21.32 -2.74
C ASP A 192 -12.17 22.73 -3.14
N GLY A 193 -11.73 23.22 -4.32
CA GLY A 193 -12.09 24.53 -4.84
C GLY A 193 -11.31 25.71 -4.24
N GLU A 194 -10.33 25.44 -3.37
CA GLU A 194 -9.50 26.46 -2.74
C GLU A 194 -8.04 26.35 -3.19
N ASP A 195 -7.42 27.50 -3.45
CA ASP A 195 -5.99 27.61 -3.68
C ASP A 195 -5.26 27.87 -2.36
N GLN A 196 -4.24 27.07 -2.10
CA GLN A 196 -3.44 27.12 -0.89
C GLN A 196 -1.96 27.25 -1.22
N THR A 197 -1.28 28.18 -0.55
CA THR A 197 0.19 28.25 -0.57
C THR A 197 0.74 27.48 0.62
N VAL A 198 1.54 26.46 0.35
CA VAL A 198 2.09 25.52 1.33
C VAL A 198 3.61 25.74 1.44
N PRO A 199 4.09 26.44 2.48
CA PRO A 199 5.51 26.79 2.60
C PRO A 199 6.35 25.61 3.11
N ALA A 200 7.67 25.70 2.92
CA ALA A 200 8.64 24.72 3.43
C ALA A 200 8.43 24.37 4.91
N GLY A 201 8.56 23.07 5.23
CA GLY A 201 8.27 22.50 6.55
C GLY A 201 6.81 22.11 6.75
N SER A 202 5.94 22.35 5.78
CA SER A 202 4.51 21.99 5.83
C SER A 202 4.23 20.64 5.18
N PHE A 203 3.09 20.05 5.56
CA PHE A 203 2.60 18.78 5.07
C PHE A 203 1.17 18.92 4.55
N VAL A 204 0.85 18.24 3.44
CA VAL A 204 -0.52 18.07 2.96
C VAL A 204 -0.81 16.60 2.64
N LEU A 205 -2.05 16.20 2.89
CA LEU A 205 -2.63 14.92 2.46
C LEU A 205 -3.70 15.24 1.42
N LEU A 206 -3.60 14.61 0.26
CA LEU A 206 -4.51 14.69 -0.88
C LEU A 206 -5.18 13.31 -0.99
N PRO A 207 -6.38 13.14 -0.43
CA PRO A 207 -7.04 11.85 -0.39
C PRO A 207 -7.38 11.34 -1.79
N LYS A 208 -7.30 10.02 -1.97
CA LYS A 208 -7.77 9.36 -3.19
C LYS A 208 -9.22 9.69 -3.48
N GLY A 209 -9.55 9.78 -4.76
CA GLY A 209 -10.89 10.12 -5.26
C GLY A 209 -11.24 11.60 -5.16
N VAL A 210 -10.36 12.45 -4.61
CA VAL A 210 -10.56 13.91 -4.55
C VAL A 210 -9.63 14.59 -5.55
N PRO A 211 -10.15 15.28 -6.56
CA PRO A 211 -9.29 15.91 -7.56
C PRO A 211 -8.52 17.10 -6.98
N HIS A 212 -7.28 17.25 -7.40
CA HIS A 212 -6.37 18.30 -6.96
C HIS A 212 -5.40 18.72 -8.06
N ALA A 213 -4.77 19.88 -7.91
CA ALA A 213 -3.71 20.36 -8.78
C ALA A 213 -2.53 20.87 -7.97
N LEU A 214 -1.32 20.77 -8.52
CA LEU A 214 -0.09 21.22 -7.88
C LEU A 214 0.59 22.26 -8.76
N SER A 215 0.98 23.38 -8.20
CA SER A 215 1.63 24.47 -8.93
C SER A 215 2.83 25.02 -8.19
N ARG A 216 3.68 25.76 -8.89
CA ARG A 216 4.70 26.58 -8.24
C ARG A 216 4.03 27.85 -7.70
N ALA A 217 4.05 28.07 -6.39
CA ALA A 217 3.48 29.30 -5.81
C ALA A 217 4.34 30.55 -6.08
N ALA A 218 5.59 30.36 -6.50
CA ALA A 218 6.52 31.40 -6.90
C ALA A 218 7.35 30.95 -8.13
N ASP A 219 8.17 31.85 -8.70
CA ASP A 219 8.99 31.52 -9.86
C ASP A 219 9.99 30.38 -9.59
N ALA A 220 10.54 30.33 -8.38
CA ALA A 220 11.46 29.28 -7.96
C ALA A 220 10.72 27.93 -7.75
N PRO A 221 11.12 26.84 -8.43
CA PRO A 221 10.51 25.52 -8.25
C PRO A 221 10.61 25.02 -6.80
N PRO A 222 9.50 24.63 -6.13
CA PRO A 222 9.57 24.03 -4.82
C PRO A 222 10.16 22.61 -4.89
N ARG A 223 10.84 22.21 -3.82
CA ARG A 223 11.29 20.83 -3.61
C ARG A 223 10.43 20.18 -2.56
N VAL A 224 9.97 18.97 -2.84
CA VAL A 224 9.04 18.25 -1.98
C VAL A 224 9.42 16.79 -1.84
N LEU A 225 8.98 16.15 -0.76
CA LEU A 225 8.82 14.70 -0.71
C LEU A 225 7.39 14.38 -1.10
N GLN A 226 7.24 13.60 -2.17
CA GLN A 226 5.96 13.05 -2.59
C GLN A 226 5.90 11.58 -2.17
N ILE A 227 4.87 11.24 -1.43
CA ILE A 227 4.63 9.92 -0.87
C ILE A 227 3.26 9.46 -1.38
N SER A 228 3.20 8.27 -1.95
CA SER A 228 1.96 7.66 -2.44
C SER A 228 1.72 6.36 -1.69
N SER A 229 0.49 6.12 -1.22
CA SER A 229 0.09 4.90 -0.51
C SER A 229 -1.29 4.41 -0.96
N PRO A 230 -1.42 3.18 -1.50
CA PRO A 230 -0.37 2.21 -1.82
C PRO A 230 0.70 2.76 -2.78
N GLY A 231 1.88 2.16 -2.81
CA GLY A 231 2.98 2.62 -3.67
C GLY A 231 2.75 2.32 -5.15
N GLY A 232 3.49 3.01 -6.02
CA GLY A 232 3.44 2.80 -7.48
C GLY A 232 3.65 4.07 -8.31
N TRP A 233 3.80 5.23 -7.65
CA TRP A 233 4.01 6.51 -8.32
C TRP A 233 5.23 6.51 -9.25
N GLU A 234 6.34 5.93 -8.82
CA GLU A 234 7.54 5.80 -9.64
C GLU A 234 7.31 4.95 -10.88
N CYS A 235 6.44 3.92 -10.81
CA CYS A 235 6.12 3.07 -11.94
C CYS A 235 5.39 3.86 -13.03
N TYR A 236 4.49 4.76 -12.64
CA TYR A 236 3.83 5.67 -13.57
C TYR A 236 4.82 6.62 -14.25
N LEU A 237 5.73 7.23 -13.47
CA LEU A 237 6.76 8.11 -14.03
C LEU A 237 7.72 7.37 -14.98
N GLU A 238 8.04 6.12 -14.67
CA GLU A 238 8.84 5.26 -15.54
C GLU A 238 8.10 4.95 -16.84
N ASP A 239 6.81 4.63 -16.79
CA ASP A 239 6.00 4.40 -17.99
C ASP A 239 5.89 5.67 -18.87
N LEU A 240 5.75 6.85 -18.25
CA LEU A 240 5.78 8.13 -18.97
C LEU A 240 7.13 8.35 -19.66
N ALA A 241 8.23 8.11 -18.95
CA ALA A 241 9.57 8.29 -19.48
C ALA A 241 9.89 7.28 -20.59
N GLU A 242 9.39 6.05 -20.51
CA GLU A 242 9.54 5.02 -21.53
C GLU A 242 8.75 5.35 -22.81
N ALA A 243 7.55 5.91 -22.67
CA ALA A 243 6.76 6.38 -23.82
C ALA A 243 7.37 7.60 -24.52
N GLY A 244 8.27 8.32 -23.85
CA GLY A 244 9.10 9.36 -24.45
C GLY A 244 8.27 10.49 -25.08
N PRO A 245 8.68 11.02 -26.26
CA PRO A 245 8.05 12.19 -26.88
C PRO A 245 6.55 12.04 -27.16
N ALA A 246 6.01 10.82 -27.23
CA ALA A 246 4.58 10.59 -27.45
C ALA A 246 3.71 11.17 -26.31
N THR A 247 4.25 11.29 -25.10
CA THR A 247 3.57 11.88 -23.94
C THR A 247 3.67 13.40 -23.89
N SER A 248 4.56 13.98 -24.70
CA SER A 248 4.83 15.41 -24.73
C SER A 248 5.40 15.86 -26.09
N PRO A 249 4.60 15.76 -27.18
CA PRO A 249 5.08 15.98 -28.55
C PRO A 249 5.55 17.42 -28.83
N ASP A 250 5.03 18.39 -28.10
CA ASP A 250 5.37 19.82 -28.15
C ASP A 250 6.02 20.31 -26.83
N GLY A 251 6.38 19.38 -25.94
CA GLY A 251 6.85 19.72 -24.60
C GLY A 251 5.72 20.08 -23.62
N SER A 252 4.44 20.02 -24.02
CA SER A 252 3.30 20.13 -23.12
C SER A 252 2.87 18.76 -22.59
N PHE A 253 2.34 18.72 -21.36
CA PHE A 253 1.69 17.53 -20.82
C PHE A 253 0.20 17.84 -20.79
N THR A 254 -0.57 17.16 -21.65
CA THR A 254 -2.01 17.36 -21.76
C THR A 254 -2.73 16.12 -21.22
N PRO A 255 -3.97 16.24 -20.76
CA PRO A 255 -4.80 15.09 -20.40
C PRO A 255 -4.85 14.04 -21.51
N ALA A 256 -4.97 14.46 -22.77
CA ALA A 256 -4.99 13.57 -23.94
C ALA A 256 -3.70 12.75 -24.11
N THR A 257 -2.55 13.32 -23.76
CA THR A 257 -1.24 12.62 -23.86
C THR A 257 -0.90 11.83 -22.60
N LEU A 258 -1.37 12.26 -21.42
CA LEU A 258 -1.10 11.62 -20.13
C LEU A 258 -2.05 10.45 -19.83
N ASN A 259 -3.36 10.63 -20.04
CA ASN A 259 -4.40 9.68 -19.63
C ASN A 259 -4.22 8.25 -20.18
N PRO A 260 -3.75 8.02 -21.43
CA PRO A 260 -3.48 6.66 -21.91
C PRO A 260 -2.46 5.88 -21.06
N ILE A 261 -1.59 6.59 -20.35
CA ILE A 261 -0.61 6.01 -19.42
C ILE A 261 -1.15 6.08 -17.99
N ALA A 262 -1.65 7.24 -17.57
CA ALA A 262 -2.13 7.51 -16.22
C ALA A 262 -3.24 6.54 -15.79
N ALA A 263 -4.17 6.21 -16.68
CA ALA A 263 -5.28 5.31 -16.37
C ALA A 263 -4.83 3.89 -15.96
N ARG A 264 -3.68 3.41 -16.47
CA ARG A 264 -3.10 2.11 -16.09
C ARG A 264 -2.62 2.09 -14.64
N HIS A 265 -2.35 3.25 -14.08
CA HIS A 265 -1.89 3.48 -12.71
C HIS A 265 -2.99 4.07 -11.81
N GLY A 266 -4.25 4.10 -12.30
CA GLY A 266 -5.37 4.65 -11.55
C GLY A 266 -5.36 6.17 -11.40
N ILE A 267 -4.68 6.88 -12.30
CA ILE A 267 -4.62 8.34 -12.31
C ILE A 267 -5.45 8.86 -13.50
N GLN A 268 -6.18 9.95 -13.30
CA GLN A 268 -6.96 10.60 -14.34
C GLN A 268 -6.79 12.11 -14.30
N TYR A 269 -6.29 12.69 -15.39
CA TYR A 269 -6.24 14.13 -15.61
C TYR A 269 -7.54 14.63 -16.25
N GLU A 270 -7.99 15.80 -15.84
CA GLU A 270 -9.19 16.44 -16.37
C GLU A 270 -8.91 17.23 -17.65
N GLU A 271 -9.80 17.10 -18.64
CA GLU A 271 -9.73 17.77 -19.96
C GLU A 271 -10.11 19.24 -19.94
#